data_AF-A0A7J4QNC5-F1
#
_entry.id   AF-A0A7J4QNC5-F1
#
_cell.length_a   1.000
_cell.length_b   1.000
_cell.length_c   1.000
_cell.angle_alpha   90.00
_cell.angle_beta   90.00
_cell.angle_gamma   90.00
#
_symmetry.space_group_name_H-M   'P 1'
#
loop_
_entity.id
_entity.type
_entity.pdbx_description
1 polymer ?
#
loop_
_entity_poly.entity_id
_entity_poly.type
_entity_poly.pdbx_seq_one_letter_code
_entity_poly.pdbx_strand_id
1 'polypeptide(L)'
;MVQAPAWFDGLAPRGSLLRYAVAGLFNTGIFAIMLVALGWLGDVTREESEAWAVVWGISWMASSVVAHGVHRAFTFMPSTNLAYSASTALPIYTMAFLGSSATFGLILEFTVWYLWFATVVNTGAWGLTQWVLNRTVIFRHDRAVRLARAQEE
;
A
#
# COMPACT_ATOMS: atom_id res chain seq x y z
N MET A 1 -10.51 10.13 -14.97
CA MET A 1 -9.09 9.98 -14.59
C MET A 1 -8.68 11.21 -13.81
N VAL A 2 -8.15 11.07 -12.58
CA VAL A 2 -7.59 12.23 -11.86
C VAL A 2 -6.28 12.62 -12.54
N GLN A 3 -6.26 13.78 -13.19
CA GLN A 3 -5.05 14.32 -13.81
C GLN A 3 -4.28 15.12 -12.77
N ALA A 4 -3.01 14.77 -12.56
CA ALA A 4 -2.14 15.58 -11.74
C ALA A 4 -1.70 16.82 -12.54
N PRO A 5 -1.32 17.91 -11.87
CA PRO A 5 -0.71 19.05 -12.55
C PRO A 5 0.54 18.63 -13.35
N ALA A 6 0.76 19.23 -14.52
CA ALA A 6 1.86 18.86 -15.42
C ALA A 6 3.26 18.92 -14.77
N TRP A 7 3.48 19.86 -13.83
CA TRP A 7 4.73 19.96 -13.07
C TRP A 7 4.98 18.72 -12.19
N PHE A 8 3.92 18.14 -11.62
CA PHE A 8 4.01 16.96 -10.79
C PHE A 8 4.29 15.71 -11.62
N ASP A 9 3.74 15.62 -12.82
CA ASP A 9 4.03 14.52 -13.74
C ASP A 9 5.50 14.53 -14.22
N GLY A 10 6.12 15.71 -14.31
CA GLY A 10 7.55 15.85 -14.60
C GLY A 10 8.46 15.39 -13.45
N LEU A 11 8.09 15.68 -12.20
CA LEU A 11 8.87 15.28 -11.01
C LEU A 11 8.62 13.83 -10.58
N ALA A 12 7.37 13.37 -10.67
CA ALA A 12 6.92 12.06 -10.22
C ALA A 12 6.10 11.36 -11.33
N PRO A 13 6.76 10.85 -12.39
CA PRO A 13 6.08 10.15 -13.47
C PRO A 13 5.24 8.97 -12.97
N ARG A 14 4.21 8.59 -13.73
CA ARG A 14 3.40 7.41 -13.38
C ARG A 14 4.27 6.14 -13.31
N GLY A 15 4.07 5.36 -12.26
CA GLY A 15 4.86 4.18 -11.92
C GLY A 15 6.18 4.48 -11.19
N SER A 16 6.55 5.75 -10.99
CA SER A 16 7.72 6.11 -10.21
C SER A 16 7.55 5.78 -8.73
N LEU A 17 8.68 5.51 -8.06
CA LEU A 17 8.70 5.28 -6.61
C LEU A 17 8.24 6.51 -5.83
N LEU A 18 8.58 7.72 -6.30
CA LEU A 18 8.17 8.97 -5.64
C LEU A 18 6.64 9.13 -5.65
N ARG A 19 6.00 8.90 -6.80
CA ARG A 19 4.53 8.97 -6.89
C ARG A 19 3.85 7.90 -6.04
N TYR A 20 4.46 6.72 -5.98
CA TYR A 20 4.04 5.64 -5.10
C TYR A 20 4.16 6.02 -3.63
N ALA A 21 5.26 6.64 -3.22
CA ALA A 21 5.48 7.11 -1.85
C ALA A 21 4.46 8.19 -1.44
N VAL A 22 4.15 9.14 -2.33
CA VAL A 22 3.11 10.17 -2.09
C VAL A 22 1.74 9.52 -1.87
N ALA A 23 1.35 8.59 -2.73
CA ALA A 23 0.12 7.82 -2.54
C ALA A 23 0.15 6.97 -1.26
N GLY A 24 1.31 6.42 -0.91
CA GLY A 24 1.54 5.68 0.33
C GLY A 24 1.32 6.55 1.57
N LEU A 25 1.88 7.76 1.61
CA LEU A 25 1.68 8.71 2.70
C LEU A 25 0.22 9.10 2.87
N PHE A 26 -0.48 9.35 1.76
CA PHE A 26 -1.92 9.58 1.78
C PHE A 26 -2.66 8.38 2.41
N ASN A 27 -2.33 7.16 1.98
CA ASN A 27 -2.95 5.95 2.52
C ASN A 27 -2.63 5.70 4.00
N THR A 28 -1.42 6.02 4.46
CA THR A 28 -1.05 5.97 5.88
C THR A 28 -1.92 6.91 6.70
N GLY A 29 -2.26 8.10 6.18
CA GLY A 29 -3.22 9.00 6.82
C GLY A 29 -4.61 8.37 6.94
N ILE A 30 -5.11 7.75 5.87
CA ILE A 30 -6.41 7.03 5.88
C ILE A 30 -6.38 5.88 6.90
N PHE A 31 -5.32 5.08 6.92
CA PHE A 31 -5.12 4.01 7.89
C PHE A 31 -5.16 4.54 9.33
N ALA A 32 -4.45 5.63 9.63
CA ALA A 32 -4.42 6.23 10.97
C ALA A 32 -5.81 6.72 11.40
N ILE A 33 -6.56 7.35 10.48
CA ILE A 33 -7.94 7.78 10.74
C ILE A 33 -8.84 6.56 11.04
N MET A 34 -8.74 5.50 10.23
CA MET A 34 -9.51 4.26 10.45
C MET A 34 -9.17 3.61 11.79
N LEU A 35 -7.89 3.55 12.14
CA LEU A 35 -7.41 2.96 13.39
C LEU A 35 -7.99 3.69 14.61
N VAL A 36 -7.93 5.02 14.62
CA VAL A 36 -8.48 5.83 15.71
C VAL A 36 -10.00 5.73 15.75
N ALA A 37 -10.67 5.85 14.60
CA ALA A 37 -12.13 5.80 14.54
C ALA A 37 -12.68 4.44 15.00
N LEU A 38 -12.08 3.33 14.56
CA LEU A 38 -12.49 1.98 14.96
C LEU A 38 -12.16 1.70 16.42
N GLY A 39 -11.01 2.19 16.93
CA GLY A 39 -10.69 2.10 18.35
C GLY A 39 -11.73 2.81 19.22
N TRP A 40 -12.17 4.01 18.82
CA TRP A 40 -13.21 4.76 19.53
C TRP A 40 -14.59 4.13 19.41
N LEU A 41 -14.98 3.66 18.23
CA LEU A 41 -16.27 2.99 18.02
C LEU A 41 -16.38 1.66 18.76
N GLY A 42 -15.25 0.97 18.95
CA GLY A 42 -15.17 -0.29 19.68
C GLY A 42 -14.93 -0.14 21.19
N ASP A 43 -14.86 1.11 21.71
CA ASP A 43 -14.51 1.42 23.10
C ASP A 43 -13.21 0.74 23.57
N VAL A 44 -12.24 0.59 22.65
CA VAL A 44 -11.00 -0.15 22.91
C VAL A 44 -10.05 0.73 23.71
N THR A 45 -9.77 0.30 24.93
CA THR A 45 -8.84 0.99 25.82
C THR A 45 -7.39 0.63 25.50
N ARG A 46 -6.44 1.43 25.99
CA ARG A 46 -5.00 1.26 25.69
C ARG A 46 -4.42 -0.07 26.20
N GLU A 47 -5.04 -0.66 27.22
CA GLU A 47 -4.56 -1.87 27.88
C GLU A 47 -4.95 -3.15 27.11
N GLU A 48 -5.93 -3.05 26.21
CA GLU A 48 -6.47 -4.18 25.46
C GLU A 48 -5.67 -4.45 24.18
N SER A 49 -4.46 -4.97 24.35
CA SER A 49 -3.54 -5.23 23.23
C SER A 49 -4.12 -6.14 22.14
N GLU A 50 -4.90 -7.15 22.53
CA GLU A 50 -5.53 -8.09 21.59
C GLU A 50 -6.61 -7.40 20.75
N ALA A 51 -7.43 -6.54 21.37
CA ALA A 51 -8.44 -5.76 20.66
C ALA A 51 -7.79 -4.75 19.71
N TRP A 52 -6.68 -4.11 20.11
CA TRP A 52 -5.90 -3.24 19.22
C TRP A 52 -5.33 -3.99 18.02
N ALA A 53 -4.90 -5.25 18.18
CA ALA A 53 -4.44 -6.07 17.05
C ALA A 53 -5.56 -6.33 16.03
N VAL A 54 -6.79 -6.58 16.51
CA VAL A 54 -7.97 -6.74 15.65
C VAL A 54 -8.31 -5.43 14.93
N VAL A 55 -8.39 -4.32 15.66
CA VAL A 55 -8.63 -2.98 15.10
C VAL A 55 -7.58 -2.61 14.06
N TRP A 56 -6.32 -2.93 14.32
CA TRP A 56 -5.21 -2.73 13.40
C TRP A 56 -5.38 -3.55 12.12
N GLY A 57 -5.71 -4.84 12.23
CA GLY A 57 -5.96 -5.71 11.08
C GLY A 57 -7.13 -5.24 10.20
N ILE A 58 -8.25 -4.82 10.82
CA ILE A 58 -9.42 -4.29 10.10
C ILE A 58 -9.06 -2.98 9.39
N SER A 59 -8.39 -2.06 10.09
CA SER A 59 -7.96 -0.77 9.53
C SER A 59 -7.00 -0.97 8.36
N TRP A 60 -6.08 -1.93 8.48
CA TRP A 60 -5.15 -2.29 7.42
C TRP A 60 -5.89 -2.86 6.20
N MET A 61 -6.86 -3.75 6.39
CA MET A 61 -7.65 -4.33 5.30
C MET A 61 -8.46 -3.25 4.56
N ALA A 62 -9.17 -2.40 5.31
CA ALA A 62 -10.00 -1.34 4.75
C ALA A 62 -9.15 -0.29 4.01
N SER A 63 -8.05 0.16 4.61
CA SER A 63 -7.13 1.09 3.94
C SER A 63 -6.45 0.47 2.73
N SER A 64 -6.16 -0.84 2.73
CA SER A 64 -5.60 -1.52 1.56
C SER A 64 -6.51 -1.49 0.33
N VAL A 65 -7.83 -1.53 0.52
CA VAL A 65 -8.79 -1.34 -0.59
C VAL A 65 -8.69 0.07 -1.16
N VAL A 66 -8.59 1.08 -0.29
CA VAL A 66 -8.39 2.48 -0.70
C VAL A 66 -7.06 2.64 -1.44
N ALA A 67 -5.97 2.09 -0.87
CA ALA A 67 -4.63 2.09 -1.46
C ALA A 67 -4.65 1.50 -2.87
N HIS A 68 -5.35 0.37 -3.06
CA HIS A 68 -5.44 -0.27 -4.37
C HIS A 68 -6.07 0.66 -5.40
N GLY A 69 -7.19 1.31 -5.05
CA GLY A 69 -7.86 2.28 -5.91
C GLY A 69 -6.98 3.49 -6.23
N VAL A 70 -6.33 4.07 -5.21
CA VAL A 70 -5.43 5.22 -5.37
C VAL A 70 -4.24 4.84 -6.25
N HIS A 71 -3.58 3.72 -6.01
CA HIS A 71 -2.45 3.31 -6.83
C HIS A 71 -2.87 3.01 -8.26
N ARG A 72 -4.03 2.39 -8.47
CA ARG A 72 -4.60 2.12 -9.79
C ARG A 72 -4.93 3.39 -10.57
N ALA A 73 -5.47 4.41 -9.91
CA ALA A 73 -5.93 5.64 -10.58
C ALA A 73 -4.86 6.73 -10.68
N PHE A 74 -4.03 6.87 -9.66
CA PHE A 74 -3.06 7.95 -9.52
C PHE A 74 -1.62 7.51 -9.76
N THR A 75 -1.22 6.34 -9.26
CA THR A 75 0.19 5.93 -9.31
C THR A 75 0.56 5.23 -10.61
N PHE A 76 -0.19 4.22 -11.01
CA PHE A 76 0.13 3.35 -12.13
C PHE A 76 -0.82 3.57 -13.31
N MET A 77 -0.40 3.12 -14.49
CA MET A 77 -1.29 2.98 -15.66
C MET A 77 -1.43 1.49 -15.96
N PRO A 78 -2.35 0.78 -15.28
CA PRO A 78 -2.49 -0.65 -15.46
C PRO A 78 -3.08 -0.96 -16.83
N SER A 79 -2.51 -1.96 -17.52
CA SER A 79 -3.18 -2.60 -18.66
C SER A 79 -4.16 -3.70 -18.22
N THR A 80 -4.11 -4.10 -16.95
CA THR A 80 -4.94 -5.15 -16.35
C THR A 80 -6.34 -4.64 -16.00
N ASN A 81 -7.37 -5.51 -16.05
CA ASN A 81 -8.71 -5.16 -15.54
C ASN A 81 -8.74 -5.15 -13.99
N LEU A 82 -9.82 -4.63 -13.42
CA LEU A 82 -9.96 -4.52 -11.96
C LEU A 82 -9.99 -5.90 -11.27
N ALA A 83 -10.69 -6.88 -11.85
CA ALA A 83 -10.81 -8.22 -11.29
C ALA A 83 -9.43 -8.89 -11.13
N TYR A 84 -8.58 -8.80 -12.15
CA TYR A 84 -7.20 -9.31 -12.10
C TYR A 84 -6.35 -8.55 -11.09
N SER A 85 -6.38 -7.21 -11.11
CA SER A 85 -5.53 -6.44 -10.19
C SER A 85 -5.95 -6.65 -8.73
N ALA A 86 -7.24 -6.77 -8.44
CA ALA A 86 -7.73 -7.02 -7.09
C ALA A 86 -7.40 -8.45 -6.61
N SER A 87 -7.62 -9.46 -7.45
CA SER A 87 -7.37 -10.87 -7.08
C SER A 87 -5.87 -11.17 -6.90
N THR A 88 -5.00 -10.53 -7.67
CA THR A 88 -3.54 -10.62 -7.49
C THR A 88 -3.02 -9.75 -6.35
N ALA A 89 -3.66 -8.60 -6.10
CA ALA A 89 -3.27 -7.73 -4.99
C ALA A 89 -3.51 -8.39 -3.63
N LEU A 90 -4.63 -9.09 -3.44
CA LEU A 90 -4.99 -9.68 -2.15
C LEU A 90 -3.89 -10.57 -1.53
N PRO A 91 -3.38 -11.62 -2.20
CA PRO A 91 -2.31 -12.44 -1.63
C PRO A 91 -1.00 -11.66 -1.46
N ILE A 92 -0.67 -10.73 -2.37
CA ILE A 92 0.56 -9.95 -2.29
C ILE A 92 0.52 -8.97 -1.11
N TYR A 93 -0.63 -8.32 -0.88
CA TYR A 93 -0.80 -7.36 0.20
C TYR A 93 -0.77 -8.09 1.55
N THR A 94 -1.44 -9.23 1.65
CA THR A 94 -1.39 -10.09 2.84
C THR A 94 0.04 -10.57 3.13
N MET A 95 0.78 -10.99 2.11
CA MET A 95 2.19 -11.40 2.27
C MET A 95 3.04 -10.25 2.79
N ALA A 96 2.88 -9.04 2.26
CA ALA A 96 3.62 -7.89 2.74
C ALA A 96 3.26 -7.47 4.16
N PHE A 97 1.99 -7.57 4.53
CA PHE A 97 1.52 -7.33 5.90
C PHE A 97 2.15 -8.29 6.91
N LEU A 98 2.02 -9.60 6.65
CA LEU A 98 2.58 -10.64 7.52
C LEU A 98 4.10 -10.54 7.55
N GLY A 99 4.72 -10.39 6.39
CA GLY A 99 6.17 -10.28 6.25
C GLY A 99 6.73 -9.06 6.96
N SER A 100 6.10 -7.88 6.80
CA SER A 100 6.50 -6.64 7.48
C SER A 100 6.34 -6.72 8.99
N SER A 101 5.28 -7.37 9.47
CA SER A 101 5.05 -7.58 10.90
C SER A 101 6.08 -8.54 11.51
N ALA A 102 6.33 -9.67 10.84
CA ALA A 102 7.29 -10.67 11.30
C ALA A 102 8.72 -10.11 11.31
N THR A 103 9.14 -9.45 10.23
CA THR A 103 10.48 -8.86 10.13
C THR A 103 10.68 -7.71 11.12
N PHE A 104 9.65 -6.90 11.39
CA PHE A 104 9.71 -5.89 12.46
C PHE A 104 9.93 -6.54 13.83
N GLY A 105 9.15 -7.58 14.15
CA GLY A 105 9.31 -8.34 15.40
C GLY A 105 10.71 -8.93 15.54
N LEU A 106 11.26 -9.53 14.48
CA LEU A 106 12.63 -10.06 14.47
C LEU A 106 13.69 -8.96 14.67
N ILE A 107 13.52 -7.78 14.05
CA ILE A 107 14.45 -6.66 14.26
C ILE A 107 14.44 -6.24 15.73
N LEU A 108 13.27 -6.13 16.35
CA LEU A 108 13.16 -5.74 17.76
C LEU A 108 13.71 -6.81 18.72
N GLU A 109 13.57 -8.09 18.37
CA GLU A 109 14.08 -9.20 19.19
C GLU A 109 15.60 -9.30 19.14
N PHE A 110 16.20 -9.14 17.95
CA PHE A 110 17.62 -9.43 17.72
C PHE A 110 18.51 -8.18 17.66
N THR A 111 17.96 -6.98 17.83
CA THR A 111 18.74 -5.74 17.78
C THR A 111 18.36 -4.79 18.91
N VAL A 112 19.30 -3.91 19.27
CA VAL A 112 19.04 -2.78 20.19
C VAL A 112 18.80 -1.47 19.43
N TRP A 113 18.33 -1.58 18.19
CA TRP A 113 18.12 -0.41 17.34
C TRP A 113 17.04 0.48 17.93
N TYR A 114 17.23 1.79 17.76
CA TYR A 114 16.22 2.76 18.10
C TYR A 114 14.90 2.42 17.39
N LEU A 115 13.80 2.34 18.14
CA LEU A 115 12.50 1.85 17.65
C LEU A 115 12.09 2.50 16.32
N TRP A 116 12.15 3.82 16.22
CA TRP A 116 11.76 4.54 15.01
C TRP A 116 12.71 4.31 13.84
N PHE A 117 14.00 4.06 14.12
CA PHE A 117 14.94 3.68 13.07
C PHE A 117 14.59 2.29 12.51
N ALA A 118 14.30 1.31 13.38
CA ALA A 118 13.80 0.00 12.97
C ALA A 118 12.49 0.10 12.16
N THR A 119 11.57 0.97 12.58
CA THR A 119 10.32 1.24 11.85
C THR A 119 10.61 1.76 10.44
N VAL A 120 11.46 2.79 10.30
CA VAL A 120 11.80 3.38 9.00
C VAL A 120 12.45 2.35 8.07
N VAL A 121 13.40 1.55 8.59
CA VAL A 121 14.07 0.51 7.80
C VAL A 121 13.06 -0.55 7.33
N ASN A 122 12.23 -1.07 8.23
CA ASN A 122 11.26 -2.11 7.91
C ASN A 122 10.20 -1.61 6.92
N THR A 123 9.59 -0.45 7.20
CA THR A 123 8.58 0.15 6.32
C THR A 123 9.17 0.53 4.97
N GLY A 124 10.42 1.03 4.92
CA GLY A 124 11.11 1.35 3.67
C GLY A 124 11.37 0.11 2.80
N ALA A 125 11.89 -0.97 3.41
CA ALA A 125 12.17 -2.22 2.71
C ALA A 125 10.90 -2.87 2.13
N TRP A 126 9.83 -2.93 2.94
CA TRP A 126 8.56 -3.47 2.50
C TRP A 126 7.83 -2.54 1.53
N GLY A 127 7.91 -1.23 1.70
CA GLY A 127 7.37 -0.25 0.76
C GLY A 127 8.02 -0.36 -0.62
N LEU A 128 9.33 -0.57 -0.69
CA LEU A 128 10.04 -0.82 -1.95
C LEU A 128 9.63 -2.15 -2.57
N THR A 129 9.57 -3.22 -1.78
CA THR A 129 9.13 -4.55 -2.23
C THR A 129 7.71 -4.48 -2.80
N GLN A 130 6.80 -3.82 -2.08
CA GLN A 130 5.42 -3.60 -2.49
C GLN A 130 5.33 -2.80 -3.78
N TRP A 131 6.14 -1.74 -3.93
CA TRP A 131 6.21 -0.96 -5.16
C TRP A 131 6.64 -1.82 -6.35
N VAL A 132 7.68 -2.64 -6.19
CA VAL A 132 8.15 -3.55 -7.25
C VAL A 132 7.02 -4.48 -7.66
N LEU A 133 6.39 -5.18 -6.72
CA LEU A 133 5.32 -6.14 -7.01
C LEU A 133 4.08 -5.46 -7.61
N ASN A 134 3.73 -4.27 -7.14
CA ASN A 134 2.64 -3.48 -7.72
C ASN A 134 2.94 -3.13 -9.18
N ARG A 135 4.18 -2.72 -9.48
CA ARG A 135 4.61 -2.32 -10.81
C ARG A 135 4.72 -3.51 -11.78
N THR A 136 5.19 -4.66 -11.31
CA THR A 136 5.54 -5.81 -12.17
C THR A 136 4.47 -6.89 -12.22
N VAL A 137 3.62 -7.03 -11.20
CA VAL A 137 2.63 -8.11 -11.11
C VAL A 137 1.20 -7.57 -11.16
N ILE A 138 0.84 -6.66 -10.25
CA ILE A 138 -0.56 -6.25 -10.06
C ILE A 138 -1.02 -5.28 -11.17
N PHE A 139 -0.23 -4.23 -11.40
CA PHE A 139 -0.50 -3.18 -12.38
C PHE A 139 0.43 -3.28 -13.58
N ARG A 140 0.69 -4.51 -14.04
CA ARG A 140 1.53 -4.81 -15.21
C ARG A 140 1.31 -3.78 -16.31
N HIS A 141 2.42 -3.24 -16.79
CA HIS A 141 2.42 -2.31 -17.89
C HIS A 141 2.67 -3.07 -19.20
N ASP A 142 1.69 -3.85 -19.63
CA ASP A 142 1.82 -4.61 -20.87
C ASP A 142 1.48 -3.71 -22.08
N ARG A 143 2.49 -3.46 -22.92
CA ARG A 143 2.35 -2.63 -24.13
C ARG A 143 1.41 -3.29 -25.14
N ALA A 144 1.43 -4.61 -25.26
CA ALA A 144 0.60 -5.35 -26.21
C ALA A 144 -0.88 -5.29 -25.83
N VAL A 145 -1.20 -5.43 -24.54
CA VAL A 145 -2.58 -5.34 -24.03
C VAL A 145 -3.16 -3.93 -24.21
N ARG A 146 -2.35 -2.88 -24.06
CA ARG A 146 -2.78 -1.50 -24.36
C ARG A 146 -3.08 -1.30 -25.84
N LEU A 147 -2.20 -1.80 -26.72
CA LEU A 147 -2.36 -1.66 -28.16
C LEU A 147 -3.60 -2.44 -28.64
N ALA A 148 -3.86 -3.62 -28.08
CA ALA A 148 -5.07 -4.39 -28.36
C ALA A 148 -6.35 -3.62 -27.96
N ARG A 149 -6.40 -3.01 -26.77
CA ARG A 149 -7.56 -2.22 -26.34
C ARG A 149 -7.76 -0.92 -27.11
N ALA A 150 -6.68 -0.26 -27.52
CA ALA A 150 -6.76 0.94 -28.37
C ALA A 150 -7.25 0.65 -29.80
N GLN A 151 -7.30 -0.63 -30.20
CA GLN A 151 -7.90 -1.07 -31.45
C GLN A 151 -9.37 -1.50 -31.28
N GLU A 152 -9.83 -1.68 -30.04
CA GLU A 152 -11.21 -2.03 -29.69
C GLU A 152 -12.09 -0.81 -29.34
N GLU A 153 -11.48 0.37 -29.16
CA GLU A 153 -12.12 1.70 -28.98
C GLU A 153 -12.18 2.48 -30.30
#